data_AF-A0A7I8MSU7-F1
#
_entry.id   AF-A0A7I8MSU7-F1
#
_cell.length_a   1.000
_cell.length_b   1.000
_cell.length_c   1.000
_cell.angle_alpha   90.00
_cell.angle_beta   90.00
_cell.angle_gamma   90.00
#
_symmetry.space_group_name_H-M   'P 1'
#
loop_
_entity.id
_entity.type
_entity.pdbx_description
1 polymer ?
#
loop_
_entity_poly.entity_id
_entity_poly.type
_entity_poly.pdbx_seq_one_letter_code
_entity_poly.pdbx_strand_id
1 'polypeptide(L)' 'MNPKRLFGCLLALLLAVVACPAHANPLAVGSRLPDIVLPLPEDQSSLDYLGLSGEGTFEIPQIDAEIVIVEIFSMY' A
#
# COMPACT_ATOMS: atom_id res chain seq x y z
N MET A 1 21.91 -27.63 34.05
CA MET A 1 21.22 -26.56 33.30
C MET A 1 19.72 -26.68 33.55
N ASN A 2 19.05 -25.66 34.10
CA ASN A 2 17.65 -25.79 34.53
C ASN A 2 16.70 -25.81 33.32
N PRO A 3 15.82 -26.81 33.17
CA PRO A 3 14.98 -26.98 31.98
C PRO A 3 14.03 -25.79 31.75
N LYS A 4 13.60 -25.13 32.84
CA LYS A 4 12.78 -23.90 32.79
C LYS A 4 13.51 -22.70 32.21
N ARG A 5 14.82 -22.59 32.46
CA ARG A 5 15.67 -21.50 31.92
C ARG A 5 15.99 -21.76 30.44
N LEU A 6 16.21 -23.03 30.08
CA LEU A 6 16.41 -23.44 28.69
C LEU A 6 15.16 -23.17 27.84
N PHE A 7 13.97 -23.52 28.35
CA PHE A 7 12.70 -23.25 27.67
C PHE A 7 12.44 -21.74 27.52
N GLY A 8 12.73 -20.95 28.56
CA GLY A 8 12.64 -19.48 28.49
C GLY A 8 13.55 -18.88 27.42
N CYS A 9 14.80 -19.34 27.31
CA CYS A 9 15.72 -18.91 26.25
C CYS A 9 15.23 -19.31 24.85
N LEU A 10 14.68 -20.52 24.72
CA LEU A 10 14.22 -21.05 23.43
C LEU A 10 12.95 -20.32 22.95
N LEU A 11 12.04 -19.99 23.86
CA LEU A 11 10.85 -19.17 23.58
C LEU A 11 11.24 -17.72 23.20
N ALA A 12 12.19 -17.12 23.93
CA ALA A 12 12.68 -15.77 23.63
C ALA A 12 13.38 -15.71 22.26
N LEU A 13 14.15 -16.74 21.90
CA LEU A 13 14.79 -16.85 20.58
C LEU A 13 13.75 -16.97 19.46
N LEU A 14 12.68 -17.74 19.68
CA LEU A 14 11.62 -17.95 18.71
C LEU A 14 10.80 -16.67 18.47
N LEU A 15 10.55 -15.88 19.52
CA LEU A 15 9.88 -14.58 19.42
C LEU A 15 10.73 -13.53 18.67
N ALA A 16 12.05 -13.58 18.80
CA ALA A 16 12.95 -12.63 18.12
C ALA A 16 13.02 -12.83 16.59
N VAL A 17 12.79 -14.05 16.10
CA VAL A 17 12.83 -14.37 14.65
C VAL A 17 11.59 -13.85 13.91
N VAL A 18 10.46 -13.64 14.61
CA VAL A 18 9.20 -13.17 14.00
C VAL A 18 9.21 -11.66 13.74
N ALA A 19 10.12 -10.91 14.36
CA ALA A 19 10.23 -9.46 14.18
C ALA A 19 11.05 -9.10 12.93
N CYS A 20 10.59 -9.49 11.74
CA CYS A 20 11.11 -8.95 10.50
C CYS A 20 10.29 -7.69 10.13
N PRO A 21 10.89 -6.49 10.05
CA PRO A 21 10.18 -5.35 9.51
C PRO A 21 9.90 -5.64 8.03
N ALA A 22 8.61 -5.62 7.66
CA ALA A 22 8.23 -5.75 6.26
C ALA A 22 8.76 -4.54 5.48
N HIS A 23 9.80 -4.76 4.67
CA HIS A 23 10.32 -3.75 3.76
C HIS A 23 9.69 -4.01 2.39
N ALA A 24 8.83 -3.09 1.93
CA ALA A 24 8.27 -3.16 0.59
C ALA A 24 9.30 -2.60 -0.40
N ASN A 25 9.73 -3.43 -1.36
CA ASN A 25 10.50 -2.92 -2.49
C ASN A 25 9.60 -2.04 -3.36
N PRO A 26 10.14 -0.97 -3.98
CA PRO A 26 9.42 -0.21 -5.00
C PRO A 26 8.90 -1.14 -6.11
N LEU A 27 7.78 -0.77 -6.73
CA LEU A 27 7.23 -1.50 -7.88
C LEU A 27 8.29 -1.53 -9.00
N ALA A 28 8.60 -2.73 -9.48
CA ALA A 28 9.56 -2.89 -10.58
C ALA A 28 8.97 -2.36 -11.89
N VAL A 29 9.80 -1.73 -12.73
CA VAL A 29 9.38 -1.23 -14.05
C VAL A 29 8.77 -2.36 -14.88
N GLY A 30 7.61 -2.10 -15.49
CA GLY A 30 6.85 -3.08 -16.27
C GLY A 30 5.96 -4.02 -15.45
N SER A 31 5.99 -3.92 -14.11
CA SER A 31 5.02 -4.61 -13.25
C SER A 31 3.64 -3.99 -13.36
N ARG A 32 2.60 -4.78 -13.07
CA ARG A 32 1.24 -4.28 -12.92
C ARG A 32 1.15 -3.36 -11.69
N LEU A 33 0.53 -2.20 -11.85
CA LEU A 33 0.14 -1.36 -10.71
C LEU A 33 -0.88 -2.13 -9.86
N PRO A 34 -0.78 -2.16 -8.52
CA PRO A 34 -1.77 -2.79 -7.68
C PRO A 34 -3.15 -2.13 -7.85
N ASP A 35 -4.21 -2.85 -7.49
CA ASP A 35 -5.57 -2.33 -7.51
C ASP A 35 -5.69 -1.28 -6.37
N ILE A 36 -5.61 0.00 -6.76
CA ILE A 36 -5.69 1.14 -5.84
C ILE A 36 -7.06 1.76 -5.98
N VAL A 37 -7.81 1.77 -4.87
CA VAL A 37 -9.12 2.39 -4.74
C VAL A 37 -8.96 3.73 -4.02
N LEU A 38 -9.45 4.80 -4.63
CA LEU A 38 -9.38 6.17 -4.11
C LEU A 38 -10.80 6.75 -3.96
N PRO A 39 -11.02 7.68 -3.01
CA PRO A 39 -12.28 8.41 -2.94
C PRO A 39 -12.44 9.29 -4.20
N LEU A 40 -13.67 9.44 -4.68
CA LEU A 40 -13.97 10.42 -5.72
C LEU A 40 -13.66 11.84 -5.20
N PRO A 41 -13.10 12.72 -6.05
CA PRO A 41 -13.00 14.14 -5.74
C PRO A 41 -14.36 14.76 -5.42
N GLU A 42 -14.38 15.72 -4.49
CA GLU A 42 -15.60 16.44 -4.11
C GLU A 42 -15.99 17.52 -5.12
N ASP A 43 -15.01 18.07 -5.85
CA ASP A 43 -15.22 19.16 -6.79
C ASP A 43 -15.44 18.66 -8.22
N GLN A 44 -16.40 19.29 -8.91
CA GLN A 44 -16.77 18.91 -10.27
C GLN A 44 -15.60 19.08 -11.27
N SER A 45 -14.74 20.09 -11.08
CA SER A 45 -13.60 20.32 -11.97
C SER A 45 -12.61 19.16 -11.96
N SER A 46 -12.32 18.57 -10.80
CA SER A 46 -11.46 17.41 -10.68
C SER A 46 -12.11 16.15 -11.25
N LEU A 47 -13.42 15.98 -11.07
CA LEU A 47 -14.17 14.88 -11.70
C LEU A 47 -14.10 14.96 -13.22
N ASP A 48 -14.39 16.13 -13.79
CA ASP A 48 -14.34 16.37 -15.23
C ASP A 48 -12.93 16.17 -15.79
N TYR A 49 -11.91 16.62 -15.07
CA TYR A 49 -10.50 16.44 -15.46
C TYR A 49 -10.09 14.96 -15.51
N LEU A 50 -10.60 14.13 -14.59
CA LEU A 50 -10.31 12.70 -14.54
C LEU A 50 -11.26 11.86 -15.42
N GLY A 51 -12.30 12.48 -16.00
CA GLY A 51 -13.35 11.77 -16.73
C GLY A 51 -14.24 10.89 -15.85
N LEU A 52 -14.37 11.22 -14.56
CA LEU A 52 -15.13 10.46 -13.58
C LEU A 52 -16.50 11.09 -13.32
N SER A 53 -17.45 10.28 -12.83
CA SER A 53 -18.78 10.76 -12.43
C SER A 53 -19.35 9.90 -11.30
N GLY A 54 -20.34 10.45 -10.59
CA GLY A 54 -21.01 9.77 -9.47
C GLY A 54 -20.42 10.13 -8.11
N GLU A 55 -20.57 9.23 -7.14
CA GLU A 55 -20.12 9.40 -5.76
C GLU A 55 -19.41 8.14 -5.26
N GLY A 56 -18.61 8.26 -4.20
CA GLY A 56 -17.98 7.13 -3.52
C GLY A 56 -16.50 6.98 -3.85
N THR A 57 -16.12 5.88 -4.50
CA THR A 57 -14.73 5.52 -4.79
C THR A 57 -14.54 5.08 -6.24
N PHE A 58 -13.32 5.24 -6.75
CA PHE A 58 -12.91 4.78 -8.07
C PHE A 58 -11.57 4.03 -8.00
N GLU A 59 -11.32 3.17 -8.98
CA GLU A 59 -10.02 2.55 -9.23
C GLU A 59 -9.23 3.35 -10.26
N ILE A 60 -7.90 3.42 -10.14
CA ILE A 60 -7.04 4.16 -11.08
C ILE A 60 -7.32 3.86 -12.57
N PRO A 61 -7.58 2.61 -13.01
CA PRO A 61 -7.89 2.30 -14.41
C PRO A 61 -9.20 2.89 -14.94
N GLN A 62 -10.05 3.46 -14.07
CA GLN A 62 -11.30 4.12 -14.47
C GLN A 62 -11.09 5.58 -14.90
N ILE A 63 -9.91 6.14 -14.69
CA ILE A 63 -9.54 7.47 -15.20
C ILE A 63 -9.54 7.41 -16.74
N ASP A 64 -10.24 8.36 -17.39
CA ASP A 64 -10.27 8.46 -18.85
C ASP A 64 -8.98 9.08 -19.39
N ALA A 65 -7.90 8.30 -19.38
CA ALA A 65 -6.59 8.70 -19.87
C ALA A 65 -5.79 7.51 -20.39
N GLU A 66 -4.95 7.76 -21.41
CA GLU A 66 -4.03 6.74 -21.94
C GLU A 66 -2.88 6.42 -20.97
N ILE A 67 -2.40 7.45 -20.24
CA ILE A 67 -1.27 7.36 -19.31
C ILE A 67 -1.61 8.12 -18.03
N VAL A 68 -1.36 7.49 -16.88
CA VAL A 68 -1.52 8.09 -15.55
C VAL A 68 -0.15 8.19 -14.88
N ILE A 69 0.18 9.39 -14.38
CA ILE A 69 1.38 9.64 -13.56
C ILE A 69 0.92 9.72 -12.11
N VAL A 70 1.49 8.88 -11.25
CA VAL A 70 1.19 8.87 -9.80
C VAL A 70 2.38 9.47 -9.05
N GLU A 71 2.14 10.58 -8.38
CA GLU A 71 3.12 11.23 -7.51
C GLU A 71 2.74 11.01 -6.04
N ILE A 72 3.65 10.40 -5.28
CA ILE A 72 3.47 10.16 -3.85
C ILE A 72 4.24 11.25 -3.11
N PHE A 73 3.52 12.21 -2.55
CA PHE A 73 4.11 13.22 -1.68
C PHE A 73 4.33 12.64 -0.27
N SER A 74 5.59 12.60 0.18
CA SER A 74 5.90 12.34 1.59
C SER A 74 5.59 13.62 2.38
N MET A 75 4.47 13.65 3.09
CA MET A 75 4.07 14.78 3.96
C MET A 75 4.65 14.66 5.39
N TYR A 76 5.85 14.09 5.52
CA TYR A 76 6.56 13.88 6.80
C TYR A 76 7.95 14.47 6.77
#